data_AF-A0A380EQ33-F1
#
_entry.id   AF-A0A380EQ33-F1
#
_cell.length_a   1.000
_cell.length_b   1.000
_cell.length_c   1.000
_cell.angle_alpha   90.00
_cell.angle_beta   90.00
_cell.angle_gamma   90.00
#
_symmetry.space_group_name_H-M   'P 1'
#
loop_
_entity.id
_entity.type
_entity.pdbx_description
1 polymer ?
#
loop_
_entity_poly.entity_id
_entity_poly.type
_entity_poly.pdbx_seq_one_letter_code
_entity_poly.pdbx_strand_id
1 'polypeptide(L)'
;MILPKQEFEGLIDFAITLKEYKKNGIKHHYLSGKNIALLFEKNSTRTRAAFTVASIDLGAHPEFLGKNDIQLGKKESVEDTAKVLGRMFDGIEFRGFFTTSC
;
A
#
# COMPACT_ATOMS: atom_id res chain seq x y z
N MET A 1 -10.47 15.90 3.24
CA MET A 1 -10.48 15.42 4.65
C MET A 1 -9.03 15.35 5.11
N ILE A 2 -8.61 16.25 6.00
CA ILE A 2 -7.25 16.30 6.53
C ILE A 2 -7.34 15.75 7.96
N LEU A 3 -6.54 14.74 8.28
CA LEU A 3 -6.52 14.05 9.57
C LEU A 3 -6.41 15.08 10.72
N PRO A 4 -7.19 14.94 11.81
CA PRO A 4 -7.05 15.79 12.98
C PRO A 4 -5.64 15.64 13.58
N LYS A 5 -5.13 16.70 14.20
CA LYS A 5 -3.75 16.77 14.69
C LYS A 5 -3.35 15.56 15.54
N GLN A 6 -4.24 15.10 16.41
CA GLN A 6 -4.01 13.96 17.31
C GLN A 6 -3.83 12.64 16.55
N GLU A 7 -4.61 12.40 15.49
CA GLU A 7 -4.44 11.22 14.64
C GLU A 7 -3.13 11.28 13.86
N PHE A 8 -2.76 12.47 13.38
CA PHE A 8 -1.49 12.66 12.69
C PHE A 8 -0.27 12.41 13.61
N GLU A 9 -0.30 12.96 14.82
CA GLU A 9 0.72 12.69 15.85
C GLU A 9 0.77 11.20 16.20
N GLY A 10 -0.38 10.55 16.37
CA GLY A 10 -0.46 9.11 16.60
C GLY A 10 0.14 8.27 15.48
N LEU A 11 -0.04 8.65 14.21
CA LEU A 11 0.61 7.98 13.08
C LEU A 11 2.14 8.12 13.09
N ILE A 12 2.65 9.30 13.47
CA ILE A 12 4.08 9.53 13.60
C ILE A 12 4.67 8.68 14.73
N ASP A 13 4.06 8.69 15.91
CA ASP A 13 4.51 7.93 17.07
C ASP A 13 4.49 6.42 16.79
N PHE A 14 3.46 5.95 16.09
CA PHE A 14 3.37 4.56 15.66
C PHE A 14 4.49 4.22 14.66
N ALA A 15 4.76 5.08 13.68
CA ALA A 15 5.85 4.86 12.74
C ALA A 15 7.24 4.83 13.42
N ILE A 16 7.46 5.66 14.45
CA ILE A 16 8.68 5.63 15.27
C ILE A 16 8.79 4.28 16.00
N THR A 17 7.71 3.81 16.61
CA THR A 17 7.67 2.53 17.33
C THR A 17 8.00 1.36 16.41
N LEU A 18 7.38 1.29 15.21
CA LEU A 18 7.68 0.25 14.22
C LEU A 18 9.14 0.26 13.79
N LYS A 19 9.73 1.45 13.62
CA LYS A 19 11.15 1.61 13.30
C LYS A 19 12.05 1.07 14.40
N GLU A 20 11.71 1.29 15.67
CA GLU A 20 12.43 0.75 16.81
C GLU A 20 12.33 -0.78 16.88
N TYR A 21 11.15 -1.34 16.67
CA TYR A 21 10.97 -2.79 16.61
C TYR A 21 11.82 -3.43 15.53
N LYS A 22 11.81 -2.86 14.32
CA LYS A 22 12.67 -3.32 13.22
C LYS A 22 14.16 -3.23 13.60
N LYS A 23 14.59 -2.13 14.20
CA LYS A 23 15.99 -1.93 14.63
C LYS A 23 16.44 -2.96 15.67
N ASN A 24 15.55 -3.32 16.59
CA ASN A 24 15.83 -4.28 17.66
C ASN A 24 15.54 -5.75 17.26
N GLY A 25 15.17 -6.00 16.00
CA GLY A 25 14.83 -7.35 15.51
C GLY A 25 13.54 -7.93 16.12
N ILE A 26 12.68 -7.08 16.69
CA ILE A 26 11.40 -7.48 17.29
C ILE A 26 10.39 -7.69 16.16
N LYS A 27 9.88 -8.91 16.02
CA LYS A 27 8.84 -9.24 15.03
C LYS A 27 7.51 -8.60 15.42
N HIS A 28 6.85 -7.96 14.45
CA HIS A 28 5.60 -7.24 14.66
C HIS A 28 4.65 -7.45 13.47
N HIS A 29 4.19 -8.69 13.31
CA HIS A 29 3.39 -9.12 12.16
C HIS A 29 1.90 -8.74 12.27
N TYR A 30 1.59 -7.46 12.38
CA TYR A 30 0.21 -6.97 12.53
C TYR A 30 -0.70 -7.32 11.35
N LEU A 31 -0.13 -7.59 10.18
CA LEU A 31 -0.83 -7.93 8.93
C LEU A 31 -0.57 -9.37 8.49
N SER A 32 -0.27 -10.26 9.43
CA SER A 32 -0.04 -11.68 9.15
C SER A 32 -1.19 -12.31 8.35
N GLY A 33 -0.85 -12.93 7.21
CA GLY A 33 -1.82 -13.61 6.34
C GLY A 33 -2.65 -12.68 5.45
N LYS A 34 -2.36 -11.37 5.45
CA LYS A 34 -3.02 -10.38 4.59
C LYS A 34 -2.32 -10.28 3.24
N ASN A 35 -3.10 -10.07 2.17
CA ASN A 35 -2.58 -9.83 0.83
C ASN A 35 -2.78 -8.37 0.44
N ILE A 36 -1.72 -7.70 -0.01
CA ILE A 36 -1.73 -6.28 -0.38
C ILE A 36 -1.36 -6.14 -1.86
N ALA A 37 -2.27 -5.59 -2.65
CA ALA A 37 -1.99 -5.26 -4.05
C ALA A 37 -1.29 -3.90 -4.15
N LEU A 38 -0.19 -3.84 -4.91
CA LEU A 38 0.61 -2.66 -5.16
C LEU A 38 0.48 -2.26 -6.63
N LEU A 39 -0.43 -1.33 -6.95
CA LEU A 39 -0.77 -0.94 -8.32
C LEU A 39 0.03 0.28 -8.76
N PHE A 40 0.84 0.13 -9.82
CA PHE A 40 1.69 1.20 -10.34
C PHE A 40 1.44 1.49 -11.82
N GLU A 41 0.85 2.66 -12.13
CA GLU A 41 0.77 3.17 -13.51
C GLU A 41 2.11 3.77 -13.99
N LYS A 42 2.90 4.31 -13.06
CA LYS A 42 4.27 4.81 -13.31
C LYS A 42 5.25 4.14 -12.37
N ASN A 43 6.29 3.54 -12.92
CA ASN A 43 7.33 2.90 -12.13
C ASN A 43 7.96 3.88 -11.14
N SER A 44 7.91 3.54 -9.85
CA SER A 44 8.61 4.24 -8.77
C SER A 44 9.31 3.19 -7.91
N THR A 45 10.63 3.08 -8.06
CA THR A 45 11.43 2.08 -7.36
C THR A 45 11.43 2.28 -5.85
N ARG A 46 11.52 3.53 -5.38
CA ARG A 46 11.51 3.86 -3.95
C ARG A 46 10.15 3.57 -3.30
N THR A 47 9.07 3.95 -3.96
CA THR A 47 7.71 3.71 -3.43
C THR A 47 7.41 2.23 -3.39
N ARG A 48 7.67 1.50 -4.48
CA ARG A 48 7.53 0.05 -4.52
C ARG A 48 8.34 -0.62 -3.41
N ALA A 49 9.63 -0.32 -3.31
CA ALA A 49 10.49 -0.92 -2.30
C ALA A 49 10.00 -0.63 -0.88
N ALA A 50 9.57 0.60 -0.58
CA ALA A 50 9.04 0.96 0.72
C ALA A 50 7.80 0.14 1.11
N PHE A 51 6.80 0.06 0.21
CA PHE A 51 5.58 -0.69 0.46
C PHE A 51 5.82 -2.20 0.52
N THR A 52 6.67 -2.74 -0.36
CA THR A 52 7.03 -4.16 -0.33
C THR A 52 7.70 -4.53 0.99
N VAL A 53 8.72 -3.76 1.41
CA VAL A 53 9.44 -4.03 2.66
C VAL A 53 8.52 -3.87 3.87
N ALA A 54 7.72 -2.79 3.92
CA ALA A 54 6.78 -2.58 5.03
C ALA A 54 5.73 -3.69 5.12
N SER A 55 5.18 -4.16 3.99
CA SER A 55 4.21 -5.26 3.96
C SER A 55 4.82 -6.54 4.53
N ILE A 56 6.04 -6.88 4.10
CA ILE A 56 6.76 -8.07 4.57
C ILE A 56 7.10 -7.96 6.06
N ASP A 57 7.61 -6.81 6.51
CA ASP A 57 7.94 -6.57 7.92
C ASP A 57 6.69 -6.73 8.83
N LEU A 58 5.52 -6.34 8.32
CA LEU A 58 4.23 -6.50 8.98
C LEU A 58 3.60 -7.88 8.79
N GLY A 59 4.25 -8.79 8.07
CA GLY A 59 3.78 -10.18 7.84
C GLY A 59 2.74 -10.36 6.73
N ALA A 60 2.49 -9.32 5.93
CA ALA A 60 1.63 -9.39 4.76
C ALA A 60 2.38 -9.87 3.51
N HIS A 61 1.63 -10.33 2.52
CA HIS A 61 2.11 -10.69 1.19
C HIS A 61 1.85 -9.55 0.20
N PRO A 62 2.89 -8.84 -0.30
CA PRO A 62 2.72 -7.82 -1.32
C PRO A 62 2.72 -8.41 -2.73
N GLU A 63 1.69 -8.12 -3.52
CA GLU A 63 1.60 -8.45 -4.94
C GLU A 63 1.81 -7.19 -5.78
N PHE A 64 2.80 -7.18 -6.67
CA PHE A 64 3.09 -6.02 -7.52
C PHE A 64 2.38 -6.16 -8.87
N LEU A 65 1.53 -5.17 -9.18
CA LEU A 65 0.81 -5.10 -10.44
C LEU A 65 1.26 -3.82 -11.17
N GLY A 66 2.10 -3.98 -12.20
CA GLY A 66 2.61 -2.87 -12.99
C GLY A 66 1.68 -2.51 -14.14
N LYS A 67 1.91 -1.35 -14.77
CA LYS A 67 1.16 -0.87 -15.96
C LYS A 67 0.98 -1.90 -17.08
N ASN A 68 1.91 -2.85 -17.23
CA ASN A 68 1.82 -3.88 -18.26
C ASN A 68 0.94 -5.05 -17.83
N ASP A 69 0.80 -5.29 -16.52
CA ASP A 69 0.01 -6.36 -15.93
C ASP A 69 -1.47 -5.96 -15.79
N ILE A 70 -1.70 -4.67 -15.51
CA ILE A 70 -3.03 -4.07 -15.34
C ILE A 70 -3.29 -3.06 -16.47
N GLN A 71 -4.27 -3.36 -17.34
CA GLN A 71 -4.70 -2.48 -18.44
C GLN A 71 -5.63 -1.35 -17.97
N LEU A 72 -5.31 -0.75 -16.82
CA LEU A 72 -6.05 0.35 -16.20
C LEU A 72 -6.25 1.50 -17.18
N GLY A 73 -7.52 1.85 -17.41
CA GLY A 73 -7.91 2.99 -18.24
C GLY A 73 -7.83 2.77 -19.76
N LYS A 74 -7.36 1.61 -20.25
CA LYS A 74 -7.35 1.28 -21.69
C LYS A 74 -8.42 0.29 -22.10
N LYS A 75 -8.64 -0.76 -21.30
CA LYS A 75 -9.69 -1.77 -21.56
C LYS A 75 -10.66 -1.95 -20.40
N GLU A 76 -10.23 -1.65 -19.18
CA GLU A 76 -11.06 -1.70 -17.98
C GLU A 76 -11.00 -0.35 -17.24
N SER A 77 -12.13 0.04 -16.64
CA SER A 77 -12.19 1.24 -15.82
C SER A 77 -11.41 1.03 -14.51
N VAL A 78 -10.91 2.13 -13.93
CA VAL A 78 -10.24 2.10 -12.61
C VAL A 78 -11.20 1.59 -11.54
N GLU A 79 -12.48 1.96 -11.64
CA GLU A 79 -13.52 1.53 -10.70
C GLU A 79 -13.76 0.02 -10.76
N ASP A 80 -13.87 -0.57 -11.95
CA ASP A 80 -14.08 -2.01 -12.10
C ASP A 80 -12.86 -2.80 -11.64
N THR A 81 -11.66 -2.31 -11.97
CA THR A 81 -10.41 -2.92 -11.48
C THR A 81 -10.34 -2.89 -9.95
N ALA A 82 -10.69 -1.75 -9.33
CA ALA A 82 -10.73 -1.63 -7.87
C ALA A 82 -11.79 -2.55 -7.23
N LYS A 83 -12.95 -2.73 -7.85
CA LYS A 83 -14.00 -3.65 -7.37
C LYS A 83 -13.55 -5.11 -7.42
N VAL A 84 -12.86 -5.52 -8.48
CA VAL A 84 -12.36 -6.89 -8.63
C VAL A 84 -11.25 -7.14 -7.61
N LEU A 85 -10.25 -6.27 -7.56
CA LEU A 85 -9.12 -6.43 -6.65
C LEU A 85 -9.53 -6.32 -5.19
N GLY A 86 -10.48 -5.45 -4.85
CA GLY A 86 -10.99 -5.29 -3.49
C GLY A 86 -11.74 -6.51 -2.95
N ARG A 87 -12.11 -7.47 -3.81
CA ARG A 87 -12.67 -8.78 -3.39
C ARG A 87 -11.59 -9.84 -3.18
N MET A 88 -10.39 -9.62 -3.72
CA MET A 88 -9.29 -10.59 -3.71
C MET A 88 -8.19 -10.24 -2.69
N PHE A 89 -7.93 -8.94 -2.50
CA PHE A 89 -6.88 -8.41 -1.64
C PHE A 89 -7.47 -7.72 -0.40
N ASP A 90 -6.74 -7.78 0.71
CA ASP A 90 -7.09 -7.11 1.96
C ASP A 90 -6.74 -5.61 1.95
N GLY A 91 -5.85 -5.19 1.04
CA GLY A 91 -5.43 -3.80 0.88
C GLY A 91 -4.95 -3.51 -0.53
N ILE A 92 -5.12 -2.25 -0.95
CA ILE A 92 -4.73 -1.77 -2.28
C ILE A 92 -3.95 -0.45 -2.11
N GLU A 93 -2.70 -0.45 -2.56
CA GLU A 93 -1.94 0.77 -2.81
C GLU A 93 -2.06 1.13 -4.28
N PHE A 94 -2.26 2.42 -4.57
CA PHE A 94 -2.38 2.91 -5.93
C PHE A 94 -1.45 4.10 -6.16
N ARG A 95 -0.62 3.97 -7.19
CA ARG A 95 0.27 5.02 -7.68
C ARG A 95 -0.03 5.34 -9.15
N GLY A 96 -0.82 6.39 -9.38
CA GLY A 96 -1.20 6.86 -10.71
C GLY A 96 -1.04 8.37 -10.94
N PHE A 97 -1.50 8.83 -12.11
CA PHE A 97 -1.47 10.24 -12.53
C PHE A 97 -2.73 11.04 -12.13
N PHE A 98 -3.85 10.36 -11.86
CA PHE A 98 -5.12 11.03 -11.58
C PHE A 98 -5.23 11.43 -10.10
N THR A 99 -4.93 12.68 -9.82
CA THR A 99 -5.62 13.40 -8.73
C THR A 99 -6.83 14.08 -9.35
N THR A 100 -7.98 13.42 -9.37
CA THR A 100 -9.23 14.16 -9.42
C THR A 100 -9.31 14.97 -8.14
N SER A 101 -9.08 16.27 -8.24
CA SER A 101 -9.56 17.24 -7.27
C SER A 101 -11.07 17.00 -7.13
N CYS A 102 -11.45 16.29 -6.07
CA CYS A 102 -12.80 16.32 -5.57
C CYS A 102 -13.02 17.63 -4.84
#